data_AF-A0AA97AHQ2-F1
#
_entry.id   AF-A0AA97AHQ2-F1
#
_cell.length_a   1.000
_cell.length_b   1.000
_cell.length_c   1.000
_cell.angle_alpha   90.00
_cell.angle_beta   90.00
_cell.angle_gamma   90.00
#
_symmetry.space_group_name_H-M   'P 1'
#
loop_
_entity.id
_entity.type
_entity.pdbx_description
1 polymer ?
#
loop_
_entity_poly.entity_id
_entity_poly.type
_entity_poly.pdbx_seq_one_letter_code
_entity_poly.pdbx_strand_id
1 'polypeptide(L)'
;MTDESSSRSATATKNPHTWVVAAEIVVEEAVARVADFRGSFKTKTEQRVDALDTYCKNCRRPFADVSGYACEALVDNRHLIGGDQSVRAKRKPAPTPPPGAKLVKGGTYSRYGLKAYVAGVSRPHM
;
A
#
# COMPACT_ATOMS: atom_id res chain seq x y z
N MET A 1 -25.02 44.09 31.94
CA MET A 1 -25.37 42.85 31.23
C MET A 1 -24.47 42.79 30.01
N THR A 2 -23.34 42.13 30.19
CA THR A 2 -22.23 42.02 29.24
C THR A 2 -22.21 40.59 28.73
N ASP A 3 -22.47 40.40 27.45
CA ASP A 3 -22.10 39.16 26.74
C ASP A 3 -21.70 39.54 25.32
N GLU A 4 -20.51 40.12 25.22
CA GLU A 4 -19.79 40.24 23.97
C GLU A 4 -19.26 38.84 23.63
N SER A 5 -20.05 38.10 22.85
CA SER A 5 -19.75 36.74 22.41
C SER A 5 -18.47 36.76 21.57
N SER A 6 -17.35 36.56 22.25
CA SER A 6 -16.03 36.37 21.67
C SER A 6 -15.99 35.06 20.90
N SER A 7 -16.44 35.07 19.64
CA SER A 7 -16.20 33.99 18.69
C SER A 7 -14.73 34.02 18.25
N ARG A 8 -13.83 33.71 19.18
CA ARG A 8 -12.45 33.36 18.83
C ARG A 8 -12.51 31.99 18.18
N SER A 9 -12.58 31.96 16.84
CA SER A 9 -12.37 30.76 16.05
C SER A 9 -11.10 30.09 16.54
N ALA A 10 -11.23 28.97 17.23
CA ALA A 10 -10.12 28.08 17.51
C ALA A 10 -9.52 27.73 16.15
N THR A 11 -8.37 28.30 15.83
CA THR A 11 -7.57 27.90 14.67
C THR A 11 -7.24 26.44 14.89
N ALA A 12 -8.02 25.55 14.26
CA ALA A 12 -7.82 24.12 14.31
C ALA A 12 -6.36 23.86 13.96
N THR A 13 -5.61 23.30 14.90
CA THR A 13 -4.20 22.97 14.74
C THR A 13 -4.11 21.99 13.57
N LYS A 14 -3.82 22.49 12.37
CA LYS A 14 -3.73 21.66 11.18
C LYS A 14 -2.46 20.83 11.31
N ASN A 15 -2.62 19.53 11.55
CA ASN A 15 -1.50 18.59 11.60
C ASN A 15 -0.71 18.66 10.27
N PRO A 16 0.58 19.01 10.29
CA PRO A 16 1.35 19.24 9.08
C PRO A 16 1.67 17.93 8.35
N HIS A 17 1.68 17.99 7.01
CA HIS A 17 2.15 16.88 6.16
C HIS A 17 3.68 16.88 6.08
N THR A 18 4.26 15.70 5.85
CA THR A 18 5.68 15.54 5.52
C THR A 18 5.78 15.09 4.07
N TRP A 19 6.17 15.98 3.16
CA TRP A 19 6.17 15.69 1.72
C TRP A 19 7.42 14.91 1.29
N VAL A 20 7.22 13.94 0.41
CA VAL A 20 8.27 13.14 -0.24
C VAL A 20 7.98 13.15 -1.73
N VAL A 21 9.04 13.33 -2.52
CA VAL A 21 9.00 13.24 -3.98
C VAL A 21 9.55 11.87 -4.37
N ALA A 22 8.73 11.06 -5.03
CA ALA A 22 9.21 9.93 -5.81
C ALA A 22 9.77 10.48 -7.13
N ALA A 23 11.01 10.11 -7.44
CA ALA A 23 11.72 10.64 -8.58
C ALA A 23 12.58 9.57 -9.24
N GLU A 24 12.85 9.78 -10.53
CA GLU A 24 13.80 8.99 -11.30
C GLU A 24 15.09 9.77 -11.48
N ILE A 25 16.22 9.06 -11.37
CA ILE A 25 17.55 9.62 -11.56
C ILE A 25 18.29 8.71 -12.52
N VAL A 26 18.54 9.20 -13.73
CA VAL A 26 19.39 8.50 -14.70
C VAL A 26 20.84 8.59 -14.24
N VAL A 27 21.49 7.44 -14.10
CA VAL A 27 22.85 7.31 -13.59
C VAL A 27 23.68 6.39 -14.48
N GLU A 28 25.01 6.57 -14.39
CA GLU A 28 25.97 5.67 -15.04
C GLU A 28 26.02 4.32 -14.31
N GLU A 29 26.45 3.27 -15.01
CA GLU A 29 26.46 1.89 -14.51
C GLU A 29 27.24 1.75 -13.19
N ALA A 30 28.35 2.46 -13.04
CA ALA A 30 29.15 2.43 -11.81
C ALA A 30 28.36 2.93 -10.59
N VAL A 31 27.56 3.98 -10.75
CA VAL A 31 26.71 4.53 -9.70
C VAL A 31 25.54 3.60 -9.41
N ALA A 32 24.95 3.00 -10.45
CA ALA A 32 23.88 2.02 -10.31
C ALA A 32 24.32 0.82 -9.45
N ARG A 33 25.53 0.28 -9.68
CA ARG A 33 26.08 -0.82 -8.84
C ARG A 33 26.26 -0.40 -7.38
N VAL A 34 26.73 0.82 -7.13
CA VAL A 34 26.88 1.33 -5.75
C VAL A 34 25.54 1.54 -5.08
N ALA A 35 24.56 2.09 -5.81
CA ALA A 35 23.21 2.32 -5.32
C ALA A 35 22.51 1.00 -4.96
N ASP A 36 22.65 -0.04 -5.79
CA ASP A 36 22.11 -1.38 -5.52
C ASP A 36 22.77 -2.02 -4.29
N PHE A 37 24.09 -1.94 -4.17
CA PHE A 37 24.82 -2.53 -3.05
C PHE A 37 24.60 -1.79 -1.71
N ARG A 38 24.56 -0.45 -1.71
CA ARG A 38 24.49 0.38 -0.49
C ARG A 38 23.10 0.94 -0.19
N GLY A 39 22.16 0.85 -1.12
CA GLY A 39 20.85 1.52 -1.03
C GLY A 39 20.92 3.04 -1.06
N SER A 40 22.08 3.64 -1.36
CA SER A 40 22.28 5.10 -1.42
C SER A 40 23.46 5.46 -2.32
N PHE A 41 23.40 6.66 -2.91
CA PHE A 41 24.47 7.22 -3.73
C PHE A 41 24.42 8.75 -3.71
N LYS A 42 25.49 9.39 -4.20
CA LYS A 42 25.55 10.84 -4.39
C LYS A 42 25.32 11.17 -5.86
N THR A 43 24.45 12.12 -6.13
CA THR A 43 24.19 12.65 -7.48
C THR A 43 25.27 13.66 -7.88
N LYS A 44 25.34 14.00 -9.18
CA LYS A 44 26.18 15.11 -9.66
C LYS A 44 25.59 16.43 -9.14
N THR A 45 26.46 17.41 -8.86
CA THR A 45 26.04 18.75 -8.46
C THR A 45 25.17 19.36 -9.56
N GLU A 46 24.04 19.96 -9.20
CA GLU A 46 23.06 20.58 -10.13
C GLU A 46 22.38 19.62 -11.12
N GLN A 47 22.44 18.31 -10.87
CA GLN A 47 21.65 17.36 -11.67
C GLN A 47 20.15 17.65 -11.52
N ARG A 48 19.48 17.86 -12.65
CA ARG A 48 18.01 17.94 -12.70
C ARG A 48 17.43 16.55 -12.43
N VAL A 49 16.43 16.51 -11.55
CA VAL A 49 15.73 15.29 -11.13
C VAL A 49 14.25 15.46 -11.46
N ASP A 50 13.69 14.51 -12.21
CA ASP A 50 12.29 14.55 -12.61
C ASP A 50 11.41 13.89 -11.54
N ALA A 51 10.40 14.62 -11.10
CA ALA A 51 9.44 14.16 -10.09
C ALA A 51 8.35 13.32 -10.77
N LEU A 52 8.20 12.07 -10.34
CA LEU A 52 7.12 11.19 -10.78
C LEU A 52 5.85 11.42 -9.97
N ASP A 53 5.99 11.50 -8.65
CA ASP A 53 4.88 11.70 -7.73
C ASP A 53 5.33 12.47 -6.50
N THR A 54 4.43 13.22 -5.90
CA THR A 54 4.67 13.94 -4.64
C THR A 54 3.57 13.57 -3.66
N TYR A 55 3.93 12.91 -2.57
CA TYR A 55 2.97 12.39 -1.60
C TYR A 55 3.42 12.65 -0.16
N CYS A 56 2.49 12.57 0.77
CA CYS A 56 2.81 12.67 2.19
C CYS A 56 3.38 11.35 2.71
N LYS A 57 4.55 11.38 3.37
CA LYS A 57 5.21 10.22 3.96
C LYS A 57 4.33 9.47 4.96
N ASN A 58 3.46 10.21 5.67
CA ASN A 58 2.65 9.67 6.76
C ASN A 58 1.35 9.07 6.23
N CYS A 59 0.50 9.87 5.57
CA CYS A 59 -0.80 9.40 5.09
C CYS A 59 -0.77 8.75 3.70
N ARG A 60 0.37 8.77 3.00
CA ARG A 60 0.58 8.16 1.67
C ARG A 60 -0.34 8.67 0.56
N ARG A 61 -1.03 9.78 0.79
CA ARG A 61 -1.90 10.44 -0.20
C ARG A 61 -1.09 11.45 -1.02
N PRO A 62 -1.41 11.61 -2.33
CA PRO A 62 -0.71 12.55 -3.20
C PRO A 62 -1.01 13.99 -2.81
N PHE A 63 -0.08 14.89 -3.12
CA PHE A 63 -0.13 16.30 -2.75
C PHE A 63 -1.39 17.01 -3.25
N ALA A 64 -1.78 16.72 -4.50
CA ALA A 64 -2.96 17.32 -5.14
C ALA A 64 -4.24 17.09 -4.33
N ASP A 65 -4.36 15.94 -3.68
CA ASP A 65 -5.57 15.55 -2.95
C ASP A 65 -5.65 16.18 -1.55
N VAL A 66 -4.50 16.38 -0.89
CA VAL A 66 -4.46 16.66 0.56
C VAL A 66 -3.78 17.96 0.97
N SER A 67 -3.24 18.74 0.03
CA SER A 67 -2.53 20.01 0.30
C SER A 67 -3.35 21.06 1.09
N GLY A 68 -4.69 21.04 1.00
CA GLY A 68 -5.58 21.93 1.75
C GLY A 68 -6.04 21.41 3.13
N TYR A 69 -5.80 20.13 3.42
CA TYR A 69 -6.33 19.42 4.58
C TYR A 69 -5.24 19.06 5.58
N ALA A 70 -5.62 18.85 6.85
CA ALA A 70 -4.69 18.35 7.86
C ALA A 70 -4.30 16.89 7.57
N CYS A 71 -3.11 16.48 8.01
CA CYS A 71 -2.66 15.10 7.86
C CYS A 71 -3.48 14.14 8.74
N GLU A 72 -4.33 13.34 8.11
CA GLU A 72 -5.19 12.35 8.79
C GLU A 72 -4.38 11.29 9.53
N ALA A 73 -3.19 10.90 9.05
CA ALA A 73 -2.33 9.91 9.73
C ALA A 73 -1.83 10.33 11.11
N LEU A 74 -1.85 11.63 11.41
CA LEU A 74 -1.51 12.13 12.75
C LEU A 74 -2.71 12.13 13.70
N VAL A 75 -3.91 11.85 13.18
CA VAL A 75 -5.17 11.73 13.93
C VAL A 75 -5.59 10.27 14.03
N ASP A 76 -5.65 9.57 12.89
CA ASP A 76 -6.08 8.18 12.77
C ASP A 76 -5.45 7.47 11.56
N ASN A 77 -4.87 6.28 11.80
CA ASN A 77 -4.22 5.46 10.78
C ASN A 77 -5.18 4.50 10.04
N ARG A 78 -6.47 4.48 10.38
CA ARG A 78 -7.45 3.58 9.74
C ARG A 78 -7.52 3.69 8.21
N HIS A 79 -7.28 4.88 7.67
CA HIS A 79 -7.28 5.10 6.21
C HIS A 79 -6.18 4.31 5.49
N LEU A 80 -5.03 4.03 6.14
CA LEU A 80 -3.95 3.21 5.57
C LEU A 80 -4.24 1.71 5.59
N ILE A 81 -5.15 1.29 6.46
CA ILE A 81 -5.42 -0.11 6.76
C ILE A 81 -6.61 -0.63 5.92
N GLY A 82 -7.28 0.25 5.18
CA GLY A 82 -8.47 -0.08 4.40
C GLY A 82 -9.75 -0.17 5.23
N GLY A 83 -9.80 0.50 6.39
CA GLY A 83 -10.96 0.53 7.27
C GLY A 83 -10.70 -0.02 8.67
N ASP A 84 -11.77 -0.31 9.41
CA ASP A 84 -11.70 -0.81 10.78
C ASP A 84 -11.21 -2.27 10.83
N GLN A 85 -10.06 -2.50 11.48
CA GLN A 85 -9.50 -3.85 11.66
C GLN A 85 -10.40 -4.79 12.48
N SER A 86 -11.26 -4.24 13.32
CA SER A 86 -12.21 -5.04 14.10
C SER A 86 -13.30 -5.66 13.22
N VAL A 87 -13.56 -5.07 12.04
CA VAL A 87 -14.54 -5.55 11.07
C VAL A 87 -13.80 -6.21 9.91
N ARG A 88 -13.27 -7.41 10.12
CA ARG A 88 -12.73 -8.22 9.02
C ARG A 88 -13.84 -8.48 8.01
N ALA A 89 -13.75 -7.87 6.82
CA ALA A 89 -14.58 -8.21 5.68
C ALA A 89 -14.36 -9.69 5.34
N LYS A 90 -15.23 -10.56 5.87
CA LYS A 90 -15.18 -12.01 5.65
C LYS A 90 -15.32 -12.23 4.15
N ARG A 91 -14.42 -13.03 3.54
CA ARG A 91 -14.52 -13.39 2.12
C ARG A 91 -15.95 -13.87 1.86
N LYS A 92 -16.59 -13.34 0.81
CA LYS A 92 -17.92 -13.81 0.41
C LYS A 92 -17.88 -15.35 0.35
N PRO A 93 -18.84 -16.05 0.99
CA PRO A 93 -18.88 -17.51 0.91
C PRO A 93 -18.86 -17.93 -0.56
N ALA A 94 -18.25 -19.08 -0.83
CA ALA A 94 -18.22 -19.65 -2.18
C ALA A 94 -19.66 -19.67 -2.76
N PRO A 95 -19.82 -19.39 -4.06
CA PRO A 95 -21.14 -19.33 -4.67
C PRO A 95 -21.91 -20.62 -4.40
N THR A 96 -23.15 -20.49 -3.96
CA THR A 96 -24.05 -21.62 -3.74
C THR A 96 -24.21 -22.35 -5.07
N PRO A 97 -23.92 -23.66 -5.15
CA PRO A 97 -24.07 -24.39 -6.40
C PRO A 97 -25.54 -24.37 -6.87
N PRO A 98 -25.79 -24.28 -8.19
CA PRO A 98 -27.15 -24.39 -8.73
C PRO A 98 -27.77 -25.76 -8.39
N PRO A 99 -29.11 -25.84 -8.25
CA PRO A 99 -29.78 -27.09 -7.90
C PRO A 99 -29.47 -28.20 -8.93
N GLY A 100 -28.90 -29.30 -8.46
CA GLY A 100 -28.43 -30.43 -9.28
C GLY A 100 -26.91 -30.51 -9.45
N ALA A 101 -26.15 -29.46 -9.10
CA ALA A 101 -24.68 -29.49 -9.14
C ALA A 101 -24.10 -30.19 -7.90
N LYS A 102 -23.32 -31.25 -8.10
CA LYS A 102 -22.54 -31.89 -7.03
C LYS A 102 -21.19 -31.16 -6.89
N LEU A 103 -20.93 -30.59 -5.71
CA LEU A 103 -19.59 -30.11 -5.34
C LEU A 103 -18.65 -31.31 -5.24
N VAL A 104 -17.80 -31.50 -6.24
CA VAL A 104 -16.72 -32.50 -6.18
C VAL A 104 -15.63 -31.92 -5.30
N LYS A 105 -15.31 -32.60 -4.19
CA LYS A 105 -14.14 -32.21 -3.36
C LYS A 105 -12.89 -32.31 -4.23
N GLY A 106 -12.17 -31.20 -4.37
CA GLY A 106 -10.85 -31.19 -4.99
C GLY A 106 -9.91 -32.17 -4.27
N GLY A 107 -9.00 -32.79 -5.02
CA GLY A 107 -8.05 -33.75 -4.45
C GLY A 107 -7.23 -33.15 -3.31
N THR A 108 -7.02 -33.91 -2.25
CA THR A 108 -6.16 -33.50 -1.14
C THR A 108 -4.70 -33.68 -1.57
N TYR A 109 -4.04 -32.60 -2.02
CA TYR A 109 -2.62 -32.67 -2.35
C TYR A 109 -1.77 -32.63 -1.09
N SER A 110 -0.90 -33.63 -0.90
CA SER A 110 0.14 -33.57 0.12
C SER A 110 1.15 -32.50 -0.28
N ARG A 111 1.37 -31.52 0.60
CA ARG A 111 2.39 -30.47 0.42
C ARG A 111 3.78 -30.91 0.93
N TYR A 112 3.91 -32.14 1.40
CA TYR A 112 5.14 -32.62 2.04
C TYR A 112 6.06 -33.36 1.05
N GLY A 113 7.25 -32.80 0.85
CA GLY A 113 8.41 -33.45 0.23
C GLY A 113 8.22 -33.89 -1.22
N LEU A 114 8.94 -34.94 -1.62
CA LEU A 114 9.00 -35.49 -2.98
C LEU A 114 7.61 -35.90 -3.53
N LYS A 115 6.66 -36.21 -2.65
CA LYS A 115 5.27 -36.57 -3.02
C LYS A 115 4.51 -35.42 -3.68
N ALA A 116 4.88 -34.16 -3.42
CA ALA A 116 4.31 -33.01 -4.09
C ALA A 116 4.80 -32.86 -5.55
N TYR A 117 6.00 -33.37 -5.85
CA TYR A 117 6.64 -33.23 -7.16
C TYR A 117 6.19 -34.29 -8.18
N VAL A 118 5.83 -35.49 -7.70
CA VAL A 118 5.51 -36.65 -8.57
C VAL A 118 4.01 -36.78 -8.88
N ALA A 119 3.13 -36.18 -8.06
CA ALA A 119 1.67 -36.33 -8.18
C ALA A 119 1.04 -35.73 -9.47
N GLY A 120 1.83 -35.06 -10.31
CA GLY A 120 1.38 -34.47 -11.57
C GLY A 120 1.72 -35.24 -12.86
N VAL A 121 2.43 -36.38 -12.80
CA VAL A 121 3.01 -37.00 -14.02
C VAL A 121 2.34 -38.32 -14.46
N SER A 122 1.39 -38.89 -13.71
CA SER A 122 0.64 -40.06 -14.21
C SER A 122 -0.51 -39.62 -15.13
N ARG A 123 -0.24 -39.50 -16.43
CA ARG A 123 -1.29 -39.62 -17.45
C ARG A 123 -1.96 -41.01 -17.32
N PRO A 124 -3.29 -41.13 -17.49
CA PRO A 124 -3.92 -42.44 -17.51
C PRO A 124 -3.40 -43.24 -18.70
N HIS A 125 -3.04 -44.50 -18.45
CA HIS A 125 -2.82 -45.47 -19.51
C HIS A 125 -4.20 -45.84 -20.09
N MET A 126 -4.34 -45.81 -21.42
CA MET A 126 -5.51 -46.38 -22.11
C MET A 126 -5.66 -47.86 -21.78
#